data_AF-A0A7V6W3A5-F1
#
_entry.id   AF-A0A7V6W3A5-F1
#
_cell.length_a   1.000
_cell.length_b   1.000
_cell.length_c   1.000
_cell.angle_alpha   90.00
_cell.angle_beta   90.00
_cell.angle_gamma   90.00
#
_symmetry.space_group_name_H-M   'P 1'
#
loop_
_entity.id
_entity.type
_entity.pdbx_description
1 polymer ?
#
loop_
_entity_poly.entity_id
_entity_poly.type
_entity_poly.pdbx_seq_one_letter_code
_entity_poly.pdbx_strand_id
1 'polypeptide(L)' 'MTRVEVRNGNLDGAYKRFKSQVARSGTPSEVKKHRHYDKPGVKRRNEKKEMMKNARKKRNRDGNR' A
#
# COMPACT_ATOMS: atom_id res chain seq x y z
N MET A 1 2.45 -3.89 13.64
CA MET A 1 1.33 -2.95 13.90
C MET A 1 1.86 -1.53 13.84
N THR A 2 1.13 -0.60 13.22
CA THR A 2 1.53 0.82 13.11
C THR A 2 1.05 1.61 14.32
N ARG A 3 1.91 2.40 14.95
CA ARG A 3 1.59 3.31 16.06
C ARG A 3 1.79 4.75 15.62
N VAL A 4 0.83 5.62 15.91
CA VAL A 4 0.92 7.07 15.68
C VAL A 4 0.65 7.78 17.00
N GLU A 5 1.57 8.65 17.39
CA GLU A 5 1.41 9.50 18.58
C GLU A 5 0.60 10.74 18.23
N VAL A 6 -0.37 11.07 19.09
CA VAL A 6 -1.17 12.29 18.95
C VAL A 6 -0.37 13.45 19.52
N ARG A 7 0.02 14.40 18.67
CA ARG A 7 0.69 15.63 19.09
C ARG A 7 -0.32 16.74 19.29
N ASN A 8 -0.23 17.46 20.40
CA ASN A 8 -0.99 18.67 20.70
C ASN A 8 -2.53 18.49 20.70
N GLY A 9 -3.03 17.29 21.05
CA GLY A 9 -4.46 17.01 21.08
C GLY A 9 -5.17 16.95 19.72
N ASN A 10 -4.45 17.07 18.60
CA ASN A 10 -5.04 17.05 17.27
C ASN A 10 -5.30 15.60 16.79
N LEU A 11 -6.45 15.06 17.20
CA LEU A 11 -6.88 13.70 16.89
C LEU A 11 -7.07 13.47 15.38
N ASP A 12 -7.69 14.41 14.67
CA ASP A 12 -7.97 14.28 13.24
C ASP A 12 -6.69 14.21 12.39
N GLY A 13 -5.68 15.02 12.75
CA GLY A 13 -4.37 14.98 12.12
C GLY A 13 -3.65 13.65 12.36
N ALA A 14 -3.72 13.13 13.58
CA ALA A 14 -3.17 11.82 13.92
C ALA A 14 -3.89 10.69 13.18
N TYR A 15 -5.22 10.76 13.06
CA TYR A 15 -6.04 9.77 12.36
C TYR A 15 -5.75 9.72 10.85
N LYS A 16 -5.62 10.88 10.20
CA LYS A 16 -5.21 10.96 8.78
C LYS A 16 -3.84 10.34 8.56
N ARG A 17 -2.87 10.65 9.42
CA ARG A 17 -1.51 10.07 9.35
C ARG A 17 -1.52 8.57 9.56
N PHE A 18 -2.31 8.08 10.53
CA PHE A 18 -2.49 6.66 10.77
C PHE A 18 -3.06 5.95 9.53
N LYS A 19 -4.10 6.49 8.89
CA LYS A 19 -4.63 5.95 7.63
C LYS A 19 -3.57 5.88 6.53
N SER A 20 -2.80 6.93 6.34
CA SER A 20 -1.71 6.94 5.35
C SER A 20 -0.62 5.91 5.68
N GLN A 21 -0.26 5.75 6.95
CA GLN A 21 0.75 4.79 7.38
C GLN A 21 0.27 3.34 7.21
N VAL A 22 -0.99 3.05 7.55
CA VAL A 22 -1.63 1.73 7.33
C VAL A 22 -1.75 1.41 5.84
N ALA A 23 -2.08 2.40 5.01
CA ALA A 23 -2.11 2.21 3.56
C ALA A 23 -0.71 1.94 3.00
N ARG A 24 0.32 2.62 3.52
CA ARG A 24 1.72 2.42 3.12
C ARG A 24 2.30 1.09 3.57
N SER A 25 1.88 0.57 4.73
CA SER A 25 2.30 -0.75 5.20
C SER A 25 1.72 -1.90 4.38
N GLY A 26 0.69 -1.67 3.56
CA GLY A 26 0.15 -2.69 2.64
C GLY A 26 -0.75 -3.74 3.29
N THR A 27 -0.94 -3.69 4.61
CA THR A 27 -1.82 -4.58 5.41
C THR A 27 -3.19 -4.85 4.80
N PRO A 28 -3.99 -3.84 4.37
CA PRO A 28 -5.30 -4.11 3.77
C PRO A 28 -5.21 -4.82 2.41
N SER A 29 -4.13 -4.61 1.67
CA SER A 29 -3.86 -5.29 0.40
C SER A 29 -3.44 -6.74 0.63
N GLU A 30 -2.66 -7.01 1.68
CA GLU A 30 -2.26 -8.36 2.07
C GLU A 30 -3.46 -9.18 2.51
N VAL A 31 -4.35 -8.63 3.34
CA VAL A 31 -5.58 -9.32 3.74
C VAL A 31 -6.36 -9.74 2.50
N LYS A 32 -6.57 -8.84 1.53
CA LYS A 32 -7.29 -9.15 0.27
C LYS A 32 -6.64 -10.29 -0.52
N LYS A 33 -5.31 -10.33 -0.60
CA LYS A 33 -4.56 -11.38 -1.32
C LYS A 33 -4.65 -12.76 -0.65
N HIS A 34 -4.92 -12.82 0.65
CA HIS A 34 -4.98 -14.06 1.42
C HIS A 34 -6.42 -14.50 1.75
N ARG A 35 -7.46 -13.80 1.25
CA ARG A 35 -8.87 -14.16 1.50
C ARG A 35 -9.26 -15.51 0.90
N HIS A 36 -8.67 -15.88 -0.23
CA HIS A 36 -8.89 -17.14 -0.91
C HIS A 36 -7.57 -17.69 -1.42
N TYR A 37 -7.50 -19.00 -1.64
CA TYR A 37 -6.35 -19.61 -2.29
C TYR A 37 -6.30 -19.19 -3.75
N ASP A 38 -5.15 -18.66 -4.16
CA ASP A 38 -4.80 -18.45 -5.56
C ASP A 38 -3.74 -19.46 -5.99
N LYS A 39 -3.93 -20.10 -7.14
CA LYS A 39 -2.91 -20.97 -7.73
C LYS A 39 -1.57 -20.20 -7.88
N PRO A 40 -0.41 -20.85 -7.69
CA PRO A 40 0.89 -20.19 -7.74
C PRO A 40 1.16 -19.47 -9.06
N GLY A 41 0.66 -20.01 -10.18
CA GLY A 41 0.75 -19.35 -11.49
C GLY A 41 -0.04 -18.03 -11.58
N VAL A 42 -1.22 -17.97 -10.95
CA VAL A 42 -2.06 -16.77 -10.89
C VAL A 42 -1.39 -15.72 -10.00
N LYS A 43 -0.86 -16.13 -8.84
CA LYS A 43 -0.08 -15.27 -7.94
C LYS A 43 1.11 -14.63 -8.66
N ARG A 44 1.94 -15.43 -9.33
CA ARG A 44 3.10 -14.92 -10.12
C ARG A 44 2.69 -13.95 -11.22
N ARG A 45 1.59 -14.22 -11.93
CA ARG A 45 1.08 -13.32 -12.99
C ARG A 45 0.60 -11.99 -12.43
N ASN A 46 -0.09 -12.01 -11.30
CA ASN A 46 -0.59 -10.82 -10.62
C ASN A 46 0.57 -9.97 -10.08
N GLU A 47 1.58 -10.60 -9.47
CA GLU A 47 2.79 -9.91 -9.00
C GLU A 47 3.54 -9.20 -10.13
N LYS A 48 3.77 -9.88 -11.27
CA LYS A 48 4.38 -9.26 -12.46
C LYS A 48 3.59 -8.06 -12.97
N LYS A 49 2.25 -8.17 -13.03
CA LYS A 49 1.37 -7.07 -13.46
C LYS A 49 1.48 -5.87 -12.52
N GLU A 50 1.48 -6.08 -11.21
CA GLU A 50 1.60 -4.99 -10.23
C GLU A 50 3.00 -4.33 -10.28
N MET A 51 4.07 -5.10 -10.47
CA MET A 51 5.42 -4.56 -10.66
C MET A 51 5.50 -3.66 -11.90
N MET A 52 4.95 -4.10 -13.04
CA MET A 52 4.92 -3.30 -14.27
C MET A 52 4.15 -1.98 -14.08
N LYS A 53 2.99 -2.03 -13.41
CA LYS A 53 2.21 -0.82 -13.09
C LYS A 53 3.01 0.15 -12.22
N ASN A 54 3.70 -0.36 -11.19
CA ASN A 54 4.52 0.47 -10.30
C ASN A 54 5.71 1.09 -11.03
N ALA A 55 6.39 0.34 -11.89
CA ALA A 55 7.48 0.83 -12.73
C ALA A 55 7.02 1.97 -13.66
N ARG A 56 5.86 1.80 -14.32
CA ARG A 56 5.25 2.86 -15.16
C ARG A 56 4.93 4.11 -14.35
N LYS A 57 4.28 3.95 -13.19
CA LYS A 57 3.98 5.07 -12.29
C LYS A 57 5.23 5.78 -11.76
N LYS A 58 6.35 5.05 -11.59
CA LYS A 58 7.63 5.65 -11.19
C LYS A 58 8.21 6.46 -12.35
N ARG A 59 8.29 5.88 -13.56
CA ARG A 59 8.76 6.58 -14.76
C ARG A 59 8.00 7.87 -15.04
N ASN A 60 6.66 7.84 -14.96
CA ASN A 60 5.84 9.04 -15.16
C ASN A 60 6.09 10.13 -14.10
N ARG A 61 6.45 9.74 -12.86
CA ARG A 61 6.82 10.71 -11.81
C ARG A 61 8.21 11.29 -12.04
N ASP A 62 9.15 10.47 -12.50
CA ASP A 62 10.53 10.90 -12.73
C ASP A 62 10.68 11.73 -14.01
N GLY A 63 9.87 11.49 -15.05
CA GLY A 63 9.85 12.29 -16.28
C GLY A 63 9.02 13.59 -16.20
N ASN A 64 8.32 13.83 -15.09
CA ASN A 64 7.56 15.05 -14.80
C ASN A 64 8.25 15.89 -13.69
N ARG A 65 9.53 15.60 -13.42
CA ARG A 65 10.45 16.44 -12.65
C ARG A 65 11.41 17.11 -13.61
#